data_AF-A0A7C7Z127-F1
#
_entry.id   AF-A0A7C7Z127-F1
#
_cell.length_a   1.000
_cell.length_b   1.000
_cell.length_c   1.000
_cell.angle_alpha   90.00
_cell.angle_beta   90.00
_cell.angle_gamma   90.00
#
_symmetry.space_group_name_H-M   'P 1'
#
loop_
_entity.id
_entity.type
_entity.pdbx_description
1 polymer ?
#
loop_
_entity_poly.entity_id
_entity_poly.type
_entity_poly.pdbx_seq_one_letter_code
_entity_poly.pdbx_strand_id
1 'polypeptide(L)'
;HRVDAIAPMTIVGLPPMEDGYLGEAITDAFLPILNFQHRDVVDMFVPLQTGFHNLAIVASKQRYPRQARKTCLGLLGAGQLMFTKISVAVDPSHPVKDLNALLDVLHEKVDPRSDLVTIPGMVADTLDTSSPWENVHDKLLIDATTLASADPRKGGVGLPRGTGFDESPDWRRGQVEAPGVSVDFCAKVRAMDGVTEAVLMRPSIMVITTKIDDTPSPGSGMQAILDPASWTLQVEASRAQRKRIFQLMNSIWELEKSDELRWLFITDDDVKLHSAGAKQKLLWQLTVRFDVGRDLHFDSDRSRVCWDATTPIPHPGRKALMSAGQEISALDPIIPIRSWPAITIHDQETLAKVTNMAGYDGYEQRTWQPNVSGW
;
A
#
# COMPACT_ATOMS: atom_id res chain seq x y z
N HIS A 1 41.57 17.08 6.88
CA HIS A 1 40.31 17.56 7.49
C HIS A 1 40.59 18.90 8.18
N ARG A 2 39.57 19.73 8.46
CA ARG A 2 39.76 20.97 9.26
C ARG A 2 40.28 20.61 10.66
N VAL A 3 40.95 21.54 11.34
CA VAL A 3 41.13 21.43 12.80
C VAL A 3 39.74 21.39 13.42
N ASP A 4 39.52 20.45 14.35
CA ASP A 4 38.20 20.13 14.95
C ASP A 4 37.12 19.80 13.92
N ALA A 5 37.45 18.89 12.99
CA ALA A 5 36.49 18.46 11.98
C ALA A 5 35.29 17.72 12.59
N ILE A 6 34.09 18.20 12.26
CA ILE A 6 32.83 17.51 12.52
C ILE A 6 32.48 16.68 11.28
N ALA A 7 32.25 15.39 11.47
CA ALA A 7 31.81 14.48 10.41
C ALA A 7 30.28 14.28 10.51
N PRO A 8 29.47 14.89 9.64
CA PRO A 8 28.04 14.58 9.58
C PRO A 8 27.86 13.14 9.10
N MET A 9 27.00 12.40 9.79
CA MET A 9 26.63 11.03 9.44
C MET A 9 25.11 10.90 9.56
N THR A 10 24.54 10.07 8.68
CA THR A 10 23.12 9.75 8.69
C THR A 10 22.94 8.24 8.69
N ILE A 11 21.79 7.77 9.15
CA ILE A 11 21.39 6.37 9.16
C ILE A 11 20.09 6.26 8.39
N VAL A 12 20.02 5.30 7.48
CA VAL A 12 18.81 4.94 6.75
C VAL A 12 18.22 3.68 7.35
N GLY A 13 16.90 3.59 7.36
CA GLY A 13 16.18 2.48 7.96
C GLY A 13 14.68 2.66 7.84
N LEU A 14 13.96 2.06 8.77
CA LEU A 14 12.51 2.19 8.84
C LEU A 14 12.13 3.67 9.08
N PRO A 15 11.28 4.29 8.26
CA PRO A 15 10.97 5.71 8.38
C PRO A 15 10.26 6.03 9.72
N PRO A 16 10.27 7.29 10.20
CA PRO A 16 10.98 8.44 9.65
C PRO A 16 12.48 8.41 9.98
N MET A 17 13.29 8.76 8.99
CA MET A 17 14.74 8.98 9.10
C MET A 17 15.07 10.34 8.47
N GLU A 18 16.30 10.85 8.66
CA GLU A 18 16.72 12.17 8.18
C GLU A 18 16.50 12.36 6.67
N ASP A 19 16.82 11.34 5.88
CA ASP A 19 16.58 11.25 4.44
C ASP A 19 15.09 11.39 4.08
N GLY A 20 14.20 10.91 4.95
CA GLY A 20 12.74 11.10 4.87
C GLY A 20 12.35 12.59 4.76
N TYR A 21 12.89 13.42 5.65
CA TYR A 21 12.59 14.86 5.66
C TYR A 21 13.23 15.59 4.47
N LEU A 22 14.43 15.17 4.06
CA LEU A 22 15.08 15.70 2.86
C LEU A 22 14.27 15.39 1.60
N GLY A 23 13.74 14.16 1.47
CA GLY A 23 12.92 13.77 0.33
C GLY A 23 11.59 14.52 0.23
N GLU A 24 10.93 14.81 1.36
CA GLU A 24 9.72 15.64 1.35
C GLU A 24 10.01 17.09 0.91
N ALA A 25 11.10 17.68 1.42
CA ALA A 25 11.52 19.02 1.03
C ALA A 25 11.89 19.10 -0.47
N ILE A 26 12.55 18.06 -1.00
CA ILE A 26 12.85 17.94 -2.44
C ILE A 26 11.55 17.87 -3.25
N THR A 27 10.56 17.09 -2.80
CA THR A 27 9.27 16.97 -3.49
C THR A 27 8.60 18.34 -3.65
N ASP A 28 8.54 19.13 -2.57
CA ASP A 28 7.99 20.49 -2.59
C ASP A 28 8.79 21.42 -3.54
N ALA A 29 10.13 21.30 -3.54
CA ALA A 29 11.01 22.11 -4.39
C ALA A 29 10.87 21.80 -5.89
N PHE A 30 10.54 20.56 -6.26
CA PHE A 30 10.38 20.13 -7.65
C PHE A 30 8.96 20.33 -8.20
N LEU A 31 7.96 20.57 -7.34
CA LEU A 31 6.57 20.79 -7.75
C LEU A 31 6.41 21.88 -8.84
N PRO A 32 7.09 23.04 -8.81
CA PRO A 32 6.98 24.03 -9.89
C PRO A 32 7.46 23.52 -11.26
N ILE A 33 8.47 22.64 -11.27
CA ILE A 33 9.00 22.02 -12.50
C ILE A 33 7.98 21.01 -13.03
N LEU A 34 7.40 20.18 -12.16
CA LEU A 34 6.32 19.26 -12.54
C LEU A 34 5.12 20.02 -13.11
N ASN A 35 4.73 21.12 -12.47
CA ASN A 35 3.62 21.97 -12.92
C ASN A 35 3.87 22.63 -14.28
N PHE A 36 5.13 22.85 -14.68
CA PHE A 36 5.46 23.37 -16.00
C PHE A 36 5.06 22.37 -17.10
N GLN A 37 5.40 21.10 -16.92
CA GLN A 37 5.11 20.01 -17.86
C GLN A 37 3.66 19.50 -17.73
N HIS A 38 3.17 19.33 -16.51
CA HIS A 38 1.85 18.82 -16.17
C HIS A 38 1.01 19.93 -15.54
N ARG A 39 0.46 20.82 -16.38
CA ARG A 39 -0.32 22.01 -15.96
C ARG A 39 -1.60 21.68 -15.19
N ASP A 40 -2.01 20.43 -15.23
CA ASP A 40 -3.13 19.84 -14.52
C ASP A 40 -2.78 19.32 -13.12
N VAL A 41 -1.51 19.31 -12.71
CA VAL A 41 -1.08 19.13 -11.33
C VAL A 41 -1.20 20.48 -10.60
N VAL A 42 -1.76 20.45 -9.39
CA VAL A 42 -1.84 21.62 -8.48
C VAL A 42 -0.88 21.44 -7.34
N ASP A 43 -0.97 20.29 -6.69
CA ASP A 43 -0.18 19.92 -5.53
C ASP A 43 0.05 18.40 -5.55
N MET A 44 1.08 17.93 -4.86
CA MET A 44 1.42 16.53 -4.77
C MET A 44 2.10 16.23 -3.44
N PHE A 45 1.70 15.12 -2.82
CA PHE A 45 2.37 14.60 -1.63
C PHE A 45 2.77 13.15 -1.83
N VAL A 46 3.98 12.84 -1.38
CA VAL A 46 4.61 11.54 -1.50
C VAL A 46 5.11 11.19 -0.09
N PRO A 47 4.29 10.51 0.76
CA PRO A 47 4.57 10.44 2.19
C PRO A 47 5.85 9.66 2.50
N LEU A 48 6.73 10.22 3.35
CA LEU A 48 7.99 9.56 3.70
C LEU A 48 7.78 8.17 4.33
N GLN A 49 6.65 7.95 5.03
CA GLN A 49 6.35 6.68 5.70
C GLN A 49 6.13 5.54 4.69
N THR A 50 5.90 5.87 3.42
CA THR A 50 5.72 4.91 2.33
C THR A 50 7.01 4.59 1.59
N GLY A 51 8.17 5.11 2.02
CA GLY A 51 9.40 5.05 1.23
C GLY A 51 9.32 5.87 -0.06
N PHE A 52 8.45 6.88 -0.07
CA PHE A 52 8.11 7.76 -1.18
C PHE A 52 7.42 7.07 -2.37
N HIS A 53 8.12 6.22 -3.11
CA HIS A 53 7.63 5.69 -4.38
C HIS A 53 6.45 4.71 -4.25
N ASN A 54 6.00 4.34 -3.05
CA ASN A 54 4.84 3.44 -2.94
C ASN A 54 3.50 4.18 -3.03
N LEU A 55 3.42 5.47 -2.67
CA LEU A 55 2.18 6.25 -2.72
C LEU A 55 2.42 7.70 -3.13
N ALA A 56 1.68 8.17 -4.14
CA ALA A 56 1.55 9.59 -4.47
C ALA A 56 0.09 10.04 -4.39
N ILE A 57 -0.16 11.13 -3.69
CA ILE A 57 -1.46 11.81 -3.63
C ILE A 57 -1.35 13.06 -4.50
N VAL A 58 -2.17 13.15 -5.54
CA VAL A 58 -2.02 14.15 -6.62
C VAL A 58 -3.29 14.99 -6.71
N ALA A 59 -3.21 16.26 -6.32
CA ALA A 59 -4.30 17.21 -6.54
C ALA A 59 -4.31 17.64 -8.01
N SER A 60 -5.39 17.30 -8.73
CA SER A 60 -5.45 17.47 -10.19
C SER A 60 -6.67 18.26 -10.67
N LYS A 61 -6.42 19.25 -11.54
CA LYS A 61 -7.48 20.02 -12.20
C LYS A 61 -8.24 19.16 -13.22
N GLN A 62 -9.56 19.14 -13.10
CA GLN A 62 -10.44 18.51 -14.08
C GLN A 62 -11.00 19.57 -15.04
N ARG A 63 -10.49 19.61 -16.28
CA ARG A 63 -11.07 20.35 -17.42
C ARG A 63 -11.83 19.44 -18.36
N TYR A 64 -11.46 18.16 -18.37
CA TYR A 64 -12.10 17.12 -19.17
C TYR A 64 -12.48 15.94 -18.26
N PRO A 65 -13.50 15.15 -18.64
CA PRO A 65 -13.83 13.91 -17.95
C PRO A 65 -12.59 13.02 -17.79
N ARG A 66 -12.38 12.47 -16.60
CA ARG A 66 -11.31 11.51 -16.28
C ARG A 66 -9.89 12.07 -16.50
N GLN A 67 -9.71 13.39 -16.51
CA GLN A 67 -8.40 14.02 -16.72
C GLN A 67 -7.40 13.63 -15.63
N ALA A 68 -7.84 13.46 -14.38
CA ALA A 68 -7.02 12.96 -13.28
C ALA A 68 -6.26 11.67 -13.63
N ARG A 69 -6.90 10.76 -14.36
CA ARG A 69 -6.27 9.49 -14.79
C ARG A 69 -5.11 9.73 -15.73
N LYS A 70 -5.31 10.61 -16.72
CA LYS A 70 -4.25 11.08 -17.62
C LYS A 70 -3.12 11.75 -16.83
N THR A 71 -3.45 12.59 -15.83
CA THR A 71 -2.44 13.26 -15.00
C THR A 71 -1.52 12.25 -14.33
N CYS A 72 -2.08 11.27 -13.60
CA CYS A 72 -1.29 10.22 -12.93
C CYS A 72 -0.47 9.40 -13.93
N LEU A 73 -1.05 8.99 -15.07
CA LEU A 73 -0.31 8.30 -16.13
C LEU A 73 0.86 9.14 -16.66
N GLY A 74 0.68 10.44 -16.84
CA GLY A 74 1.73 11.35 -17.27
C GLY A 74 2.87 11.44 -16.26
N LEU A 75 2.55 11.44 -14.96
CA LEU A 75 3.55 11.48 -13.88
C LEU A 75 4.42 10.22 -13.83
N LEU A 76 3.93 9.07 -14.32
CA LEU A 76 4.77 7.87 -14.47
C LEU A 76 5.91 8.06 -15.49
N GLY A 77 5.89 9.12 -16.31
CA GLY A 77 7.00 9.52 -17.18
C GLY A 77 7.94 10.57 -16.56
N ALA A 78 7.67 11.05 -15.34
CA ALA A 78 8.36 12.20 -14.75
C ALA A 78 9.46 11.77 -13.77
N GLY A 79 10.61 11.36 -14.31
CA GLY A 79 11.80 11.05 -13.51
C GLY A 79 11.54 9.95 -12.47
N GLN A 80 11.80 10.22 -11.19
CA GLN A 80 11.63 9.26 -10.10
C GLN A 80 10.18 8.83 -9.86
N LEU A 81 9.18 9.62 -10.31
CA LEU A 81 7.77 9.23 -10.21
C LEU A 81 7.40 8.05 -11.12
N MET A 82 8.30 7.62 -12.01
CA MET A 82 8.12 6.36 -12.74
C MET A 82 8.02 5.16 -11.80
N PHE A 83 8.61 5.22 -10.61
CA PHE A 83 8.54 4.16 -9.61
C PHE A 83 7.25 4.17 -8.80
N THR A 84 6.44 5.25 -8.85
CA THR A 84 5.19 5.38 -8.09
C THR A 84 4.28 4.16 -8.29
N LYS A 85 4.07 3.35 -7.24
CA LYS A 85 3.26 2.13 -7.26
C LYS A 85 1.77 2.46 -7.22
N ILE A 86 1.36 3.31 -6.28
CA ILE A 86 -0.03 3.74 -6.09
C ILE A 86 -0.13 5.24 -6.32
N SER A 87 -1.03 5.67 -7.19
CA SER A 87 -1.37 7.08 -7.40
C SER A 87 -2.82 7.33 -7.04
N VAL A 88 -3.09 8.27 -6.13
CA VAL A 88 -4.45 8.71 -5.80
C VAL A 88 -4.65 10.13 -6.31
N ALA A 89 -5.52 10.27 -7.32
CA ALA A 89 -5.90 11.58 -7.83
C ALA A 89 -7.04 12.16 -7.00
N VAL A 90 -6.86 13.38 -6.51
CA VAL A 90 -7.83 14.11 -5.67
C VAL A 90 -8.16 15.46 -6.29
N ASP A 91 -9.25 16.07 -5.83
CA ASP A 91 -9.69 17.39 -6.32
C ASP A 91 -8.61 18.47 -6.13
N PRO A 92 -8.58 19.51 -6.96
CA PRO A 92 -7.49 20.49 -6.98
C PRO A 92 -7.38 21.33 -5.70
N SER A 93 -8.42 21.36 -4.86
CA SER A 93 -8.44 22.06 -3.57
C SER A 93 -8.14 21.15 -2.38
N HIS A 94 -7.87 19.86 -2.62
CA HIS A 94 -7.63 18.89 -1.56
C HIS A 94 -6.28 19.14 -0.87
N PRO A 95 -6.22 19.13 0.47
CA PRO A 95 -4.97 19.25 1.22
C PRO A 95 -4.18 17.93 1.16
N VAL A 96 -3.32 17.74 0.16
CA VAL A 96 -2.64 16.46 -0.14
C VAL A 96 -1.82 15.88 1.02
N LYS A 97 -1.39 16.70 1.99
CA LYS A 97 -0.65 16.26 3.19
C LYS A 97 -1.56 15.79 4.34
N ASP A 98 -2.88 15.96 4.25
CA ASP A 98 -3.84 15.49 5.25
C ASP A 98 -4.40 14.10 4.88
N LEU A 99 -3.83 13.08 5.54
CA LEU A 99 -4.25 11.68 5.33
C LEU A 99 -5.67 11.38 5.85
N ASN A 100 -6.23 12.18 6.75
CA ASN A 100 -7.64 12.01 7.14
C ASN A 100 -8.56 12.53 6.04
N ALA A 101 -8.23 13.68 5.43
CA ALA A 101 -8.93 14.17 4.26
C ALA A 101 -8.86 13.17 3.10
N LEU A 102 -7.73 12.47 2.92
CA LEU A 102 -7.60 11.39 1.94
C LEU A 102 -8.63 10.28 2.20
N LEU A 103 -8.76 9.82 3.45
CA LEU A 103 -9.75 8.81 3.82
C LEU A 103 -11.19 9.29 3.56
N ASP A 104 -11.48 10.58 3.79
CA ASP A 104 -12.77 11.18 3.49
C ASP A 104 -13.10 11.06 1.99
N VAL A 105 -12.18 11.47 1.11
CA VAL A 105 -12.43 11.41 -0.34
C VAL A 105 -12.47 9.98 -0.88
N LEU A 106 -11.68 9.05 -0.32
CA LEU A 106 -11.77 7.63 -0.68
C LEU A 106 -13.13 7.02 -0.29
N HIS A 107 -13.68 7.43 0.84
CA HIS A 107 -15.02 7.03 1.27
C HIS A 107 -16.10 7.65 0.37
N GLU A 108 -16.05 8.97 0.17
CA GLU A 108 -17.12 9.72 -0.50
C GLU A 108 -17.13 9.55 -2.03
N LYS A 109 -15.96 9.40 -2.65
CA LYS A 109 -15.80 9.63 -4.10
C LYS A 109 -15.23 8.47 -4.87
N VAL A 110 -14.90 7.33 -4.26
CA VAL A 110 -14.34 6.20 -5.01
C VAL A 110 -15.32 5.05 -5.08
N ASP A 111 -15.75 4.74 -6.30
CA ASP A 111 -16.47 3.52 -6.65
C ASP A 111 -15.47 2.48 -7.20
N PRO A 112 -15.15 1.41 -6.44
CA PRO A 112 -14.15 0.43 -6.84
C PRO A 112 -14.34 -0.16 -8.25
N ARG A 113 -15.59 -0.21 -8.75
CA ARG A 113 -15.93 -0.75 -10.07
C ARG A 113 -15.31 0.05 -11.21
N SER A 114 -15.20 1.36 -11.05
CA SER A 114 -14.86 2.27 -12.15
C SER A 114 -13.68 3.18 -11.88
N ASP A 115 -13.32 3.40 -10.61
CA ASP A 115 -12.31 4.37 -10.19
C ASP A 115 -10.95 3.75 -9.82
N LEU A 116 -10.84 2.42 -9.80
CA LEU A 116 -9.57 1.69 -9.66
C LEU A 116 -9.07 1.22 -11.02
N VAL A 117 -7.90 1.71 -11.42
CA VAL A 117 -7.26 1.36 -12.68
C VAL A 117 -5.92 0.70 -12.40
N THR A 118 -5.84 -0.60 -12.67
CA THR A 118 -4.59 -1.35 -12.63
C THR A 118 -3.86 -1.25 -13.97
N ILE A 119 -2.56 -1.00 -13.93
CA ILE A 119 -1.68 -0.93 -15.09
C ILE A 119 -0.62 -2.04 -14.95
N PRO A 120 -0.77 -3.15 -15.69
CA PRO A 120 0.10 -4.30 -15.49
C PRO A 120 1.50 -4.12 -16.11
N GLY A 121 2.50 -4.75 -15.51
CA GLY A 121 3.85 -4.90 -16.10
C GLY A 121 4.65 -3.60 -16.25
N MET A 122 4.52 -2.70 -15.28
CA MET A 122 5.17 -1.39 -15.26
C MET A 122 6.52 -1.43 -14.51
N VAL A 123 7.32 -0.38 -14.68
CA VAL A 123 8.62 -0.26 -13.99
C VAL A 123 8.45 -0.18 -12.46
N ALA A 124 9.21 -1.00 -11.77
CA ALA A 124 9.33 -1.03 -10.31
C ALA A 124 10.70 -0.55 -9.86
N ASP A 125 10.77 -0.10 -8.60
CA ASP A 125 12.06 0.13 -7.95
C ASP A 125 12.78 -1.22 -7.77
N THR A 126 14.10 -1.25 -7.99
CA THR A 126 14.90 -2.47 -7.87
C THR A 126 14.84 -3.08 -6.47
N LEU A 127 14.75 -2.22 -5.46
CA LEU A 127 14.69 -2.56 -4.04
C LEU A 127 13.26 -2.76 -3.53
N ASP A 128 12.24 -2.63 -4.40
CA ASP A 128 10.86 -2.90 -4.02
C ASP A 128 10.69 -4.38 -3.67
N THR A 129 10.41 -4.63 -2.40
CA THR A 129 10.35 -5.98 -1.83
C THR A 129 9.05 -6.70 -2.14
N SER A 130 7.96 -5.97 -2.46
CA SER A 130 6.69 -6.60 -2.80
C SER A 130 6.60 -7.00 -4.26
N SER A 131 7.43 -6.39 -5.12
CA SER A 131 7.45 -6.65 -6.56
C SER A 131 7.59 -8.16 -6.87
N PRO A 132 6.81 -8.70 -7.81
CA PRO A 132 6.90 -10.11 -8.21
C PRO A 132 8.18 -10.40 -9.00
N TRP A 133 8.68 -9.42 -9.76
CA TRP A 133 9.93 -9.53 -10.53
C TRP A 133 10.81 -8.32 -10.28
N GLU A 134 12.12 -8.50 -10.48
CA GLU A 134 13.05 -7.38 -10.40
C GLU A 134 12.68 -6.30 -11.42
N ASN A 135 12.53 -5.06 -10.95
CA ASN A 135 12.16 -3.88 -11.74
C ASN A 135 10.78 -3.95 -12.44
N VAL A 136 9.93 -4.92 -12.13
CA VAL A 136 8.60 -5.06 -12.77
C VAL A 136 7.52 -5.37 -11.74
N HIS A 137 6.49 -4.53 -11.73
CA HIS A 137 5.27 -4.71 -10.93
C HIS A 137 4.06 -4.06 -11.60
N ASP A 138 2.88 -4.32 -11.06
CA ASP A 138 1.66 -3.64 -11.49
C ASP A 138 1.51 -2.33 -10.71
N LYS A 139 0.92 -1.31 -11.35
CA LYS A 139 0.62 -0.01 -10.70
C LYS A 139 -0.87 0.19 -10.53
N LEU A 140 -1.25 0.91 -9.49
CA LEU A 140 -2.65 1.23 -9.19
C LEU A 140 -2.87 2.74 -9.27
N LEU A 141 -3.91 3.13 -10.01
CA LEU A 141 -4.41 4.49 -10.06
C LEU A 141 -5.82 4.53 -9.48
N ILE A 142 -6.03 5.41 -8.51
CA ILE A 142 -7.29 5.62 -7.81
C ILE A 142 -7.80 7.03 -8.16
N ASP A 143 -8.93 7.11 -8.85
CA ASP A 143 -9.57 8.37 -9.25
C ASP A 143 -10.60 8.82 -8.19
N ALA A 144 -10.14 9.53 -7.17
CA ALA A 144 -10.97 10.10 -6.10
C ALA A 144 -11.42 11.54 -6.40
N THR A 145 -11.43 11.95 -7.68
CA THR A 145 -11.89 13.28 -8.08
C THR A 145 -13.40 13.37 -8.18
N THR A 146 -13.92 14.58 -7.99
CA THR A 146 -15.31 14.89 -8.31
C THR A 146 -15.55 14.71 -9.80
N LEU A 147 -16.60 13.98 -10.17
CA LEU A 147 -16.98 13.80 -11.58
C LEU A 147 -17.19 15.16 -12.25
N ALA A 148 -16.49 15.39 -13.36
CA ALA A 148 -16.67 16.59 -14.17
C ALA A 148 -18.10 16.65 -14.74
N SER A 149 -18.62 17.86 -15.01
CA SER A 149 -19.99 18.05 -15.51
C SER A 149 -20.28 17.32 -16.83
N ALA A 150 -19.27 17.20 -17.69
CA ALA A 150 -19.35 16.50 -18.97
C ALA A 150 -19.02 14.99 -18.88
N ASP A 151 -18.69 14.46 -17.69
CA ASP A 151 -18.42 13.03 -17.52
C ASP A 151 -19.74 12.26 -17.64
N PRO A 152 -19.86 11.26 -18.54
CA PRO A 152 -21.05 10.42 -18.67
C PRO A 152 -21.56 9.84 -17.34
N ARG A 153 -20.66 9.62 -16.37
CA ARG A 153 -20.96 9.13 -15.03
C ARG A 153 -21.67 10.15 -14.13
N LYS A 154 -21.48 11.46 -14.40
CA LYS A 154 -22.15 12.54 -13.66
C LYS A 154 -23.64 12.61 -14.02
N GLY A 155 -23.95 12.37 -15.30
CA GLY A 155 -25.30 12.52 -15.84
C GLY A 155 -25.81 13.96 -15.85
N GLY A 156 -27.07 14.11 -16.24
CA GLY A 156 -27.79 15.40 -16.20
C GLY A 156 -27.46 16.37 -17.32
N VAL A 157 -27.78 17.65 -17.10
CA VAL A 157 -27.75 18.72 -18.12
C VAL A 157 -26.34 19.11 -18.59
N GLY A 158 -25.29 18.64 -17.91
CA GLY A 158 -23.90 18.91 -18.25
C GLY A 158 -23.34 18.03 -19.38
N LEU A 159 -24.08 16.98 -19.79
CA LEU A 159 -23.62 16.06 -20.82
C LEU A 159 -23.66 16.70 -22.22
N PRO A 160 -22.63 16.48 -23.07
CA PRO A 160 -22.69 16.87 -24.47
C PRO A 160 -23.88 16.24 -25.20
N ARG A 161 -24.46 16.97 -26.17
CA ARG A 161 -25.60 16.48 -26.96
C ARG A 161 -25.24 15.17 -27.68
N GLY A 162 -26.12 14.18 -27.57
CA GLY A 162 -25.94 12.86 -28.19
C GLY A 162 -25.13 11.87 -27.33
N THR A 163 -24.59 12.29 -26.19
CA THR A 163 -23.91 11.41 -25.24
C THR A 163 -24.92 10.75 -24.30
N GLY A 164 -24.83 9.43 -24.18
CA GLY A 164 -25.61 8.65 -23.21
C GLY A 164 -25.12 8.82 -21.78
N PHE A 165 -25.89 8.28 -20.84
CA PHE A 165 -25.52 8.23 -19.42
C PHE A 165 -24.77 6.92 -19.12
N ASP A 166 -23.66 7.01 -18.38
CA ASP A 166 -22.93 5.86 -17.84
C ASP A 166 -23.36 5.70 -16.38
N GLU A 167 -23.93 4.55 -16.03
CA GLU A 167 -24.55 4.37 -14.71
C GLU A 167 -23.50 4.50 -13.60
N SER A 168 -23.79 5.34 -12.61
CA SER A 168 -22.94 5.55 -11.44
C SER A 168 -23.82 5.86 -10.24
N PRO A 169 -23.52 5.36 -9.03
CA PRO A 169 -24.39 5.56 -7.87
C PRO A 169 -24.61 7.03 -7.54
N ASP A 170 -25.80 7.36 -7.03
CA ASP A 170 -26.17 8.73 -6.65
C ASP A 170 -25.15 9.37 -5.69
N TRP A 171 -24.60 8.59 -4.76
CA TRP A 171 -23.57 9.06 -3.83
C TRP A 171 -22.27 9.42 -4.54
N ARG A 172 -21.84 8.62 -5.52
CA ARG A 172 -20.64 8.87 -6.34
C ARG A 172 -20.79 10.12 -7.21
N ARG A 173 -22.03 10.43 -7.61
CA ARG A 173 -22.41 11.66 -8.33
C ARG A 173 -22.47 12.89 -7.41
N GLY A 174 -22.41 12.70 -6.09
CA GLY A 174 -22.52 13.74 -5.07
C GLY A 174 -23.96 14.21 -4.85
N GLN A 175 -24.95 13.35 -5.10
CA GLN A 175 -26.38 13.66 -4.93
C GLN A 175 -26.92 13.23 -3.57
N VAL A 176 -26.32 12.19 -2.98
CA VAL A 176 -26.63 11.71 -1.62
C VAL A 176 -25.32 11.39 -0.88
N GLU A 177 -25.40 11.16 0.42
CA GLU A 177 -24.26 10.73 1.23
C GLU A 177 -23.79 9.32 0.83
N ALA A 178 -22.49 9.06 0.95
CA ALA A 178 -21.93 7.76 0.62
C ALA A 178 -22.31 6.71 1.68
N PRO A 179 -22.81 5.53 1.26
CA PRO A 179 -23.24 4.51 2.21
C PRO A 179 -22.05 3.91 2.95
N GLY A 180 -22.31 3.25 4.07
CA GLY A 180 -21.28 2.64 4.89
C GLY A 180 -21.84 1.79 6.03
N VAL A 181 -21.01 0.88 6.50
CA VAL A 181 -21.36 -0.06 7.55
C VAL A 181 -21.45 0.61 8.92
N SER A 182 -22.26 0.02 9.80
CA SER A 182 -22.46 0.51 11.16
C SER A 182 -21.32 0.11 12.11
N VAL A 183 -21.31 0.71 13.30
CA VAL A 183 -20.44 0.29 14.40
C VAL A 183 -20.73 -1.16 14.82
N ASP A 184 -21.99 -1.58 14.77
CA ASP A 184 -22.38 -2.97 15.07
C ASP A 184 -21.79 -3.95 14.06
N PHE A 185 -21.70 -3.58 12.78
CA PHE A 185 -20.99 -4.39 11.77
C PHE A 185 -19.51 -4.55 12.16
N CYS A 186 -18.85 -3.47 12.57
CA CYS A 186 -17.46 -3.54 13.05
C CYS A 186 -17.32 -4.45 14.28
N ALA A 187 -18.28 -4.44 15.20
CA ALA A 187 -18.29 -5.35 16.35
C ALA A 187 -18.44 -6.83 15.95
N LYS A 188 -19.30 -7.13 14.96
CA LYS A 188 -19.43 -8.48 14.38
C LYS A 188 -18.12 -8.95 13.77
N VAL A 189 -17.45 -8.12 12.97
CA VAL A 189 -16.14 -8.46 12.37
C VAL A 189 -15.09 -8.68 13.44
N ARG A 190 -15.02 -7.82 14.46
CA ARG A 190 -14.08 -7.97 15.58
C ARG A 190 -14.27 -9.28 16.36
N ALA A 191 -15.47 -9.83 16.39
CA ALA A 191 -15.78 -11.07 17.08
C ALA A 191 -15.49 -12.34 16.24
N MET A 192 -15.08 -12.20 14.99
CA MET A 192 -14.78 -13.34 14.11
C MET A 192 -13.49 -14.05 14.53
N ASP A 193 -13.47 -15.38 14.36
CA ASP A 193 -12.24 -16.14 14.52
C ASP A 193 -11.16 -15.65 13.54
N GLY A 194 -9.99 -15.33 14.07
CA GLY A 194 -8.85 -14.87 13.30
C GLY A 194 -8.72 -13.39 13.06
N VAL A 195 -9.69 -12.60 13.52
CA VAL A 195 -9.52 -11.14 13.60
C VAL A 195 -8.91 -10.81 14.96
N THR A 196 -7.71 -10.22 14.96
CA THR A 196 -7.03 -9.79 16.19
C THR A 196 -7.57 -8.42 16.62
N GLU A 197 -7.59 -7.44 15.72
CA GLU A 197 -8.21 -6.12 15.90
C GLU A 197 -8.97 -5.73 14.64
N ALA A 198 -10.01 -4.90 14.78
CA ALA A 198 -10.75 -4.32 13.66
C ALA A 198 -11.10 -2.86 13.98
N VAL A 199 -10.84 -1.97 13.03
CA VAL A 199 -11.14 -0.54 13.12
C VAL A 199 -11.84 -0.07 11.87
N LEU A 200 -12.96 0.61 12.05
CA LEU A 200 -13.65 1.34 10.99
C LEU A 200 -12.99 2.72 10.85
N MET A 201 -12.20 2.91 9.79
CA MET A 201 -11.50 4.17 9.51
C MET A 201 -12.47 5.22 8.98
N ARG A 202 -13.42 4.79 8.14
CA ARG A 202 -14.57 5.54 7.62
C ARG A 202 -15.74 4.57 7.42
N PRO A 203 -16.99 5.04 7.25
CA PRO A 203 -18.14 4.14 7.14
C PRO A 203 -17.98 3.05 6.08
N SER A 204 -17.25 3.27 4.99
CA SER A 204 -16.97 2.24 3.98
C SER A 204 -15.53 1.72 3.95
N ILE A 205 -14.71 2.02 4.97
CA ILE A 205 -13.28 1.69 5.02
C ILE A 205 -12.96 1.02 6.35
N MET A 206 -12.61 -0.27 6.30
CA MET A 206 -12.24 -1.05 7.47
C MET A 206 -10.81 -1.57 7.35
N VAL A 207 -10.10 -1.55 8.46
CA VAL A 207 -8.80 -2.22 8.63
C VAL A 207 -8.95 -3.31 9.66
N ILE A 208 -8.51 -4.52 9.34
CA ILE A 208 -8.41 -5.63 10.28
C ILE A 208 -6.97 -6.11 10.39
N THR A 209 -6.61 -6.61 11.57
CA THR A 209 -5.35 -7.33 11.77
C THR A 209 -5.63 -8.81 11.97
N THR A 210 -4.71 -9.66 11.51
CA THR A 210 -4.76 -11.11 11.71
C THR A 210 -3.38 -11.65 12.01
N LYS A 211 -3.31 -12.74 12.76
CA LYS A 211 -2.06 -13.44 13.00
C LYS A 211 -1.76 -14.37 11.81
N ILE A 212 -0.59 -14.19 11.21
CA ILE A 212 -0.05 -15.10 10.20
C ILE A 212 1.11 -15.88 10.83
N ASP A 213 0.96 -17.21 10.90
CA ASP A 213 1.99 -18.12 11.39
C ASP A 213 3.04 -18.40 10.29
N ASP A 214 4.23 -18.85 10.71
CA ASP A 214 5.34 -19.27 9.82
C ASP A 214 5.84 -18.21 8.83
N THR A 215 5.60 -16.94 9.16
CA THR A 215 6.13 -15.79 8.44
C THR A 215 7.66 -15.77 8.48
N PRO A 216 8.36 -15.60 7.33
CA PRO A 216 9.81 -15.53 7.32
C PRO A 216 10.33 -14.37 8.17
N SER A 217 11.35 -14.65 8.98
CA SER A 217 12.13 -13.61 9.65
C SER A 217 12.99 -12.85 8.62
N PRO A 218 13.48 -11.65 8.94
CA PRO A 218 14.47 -10.96 8.12
C PRO A 218 15.71 -11.80 7.77
N GLY A 219 16.11 -12.73 8.64
CA GLY A 219 17.25 -13.64 8.39
C GLY A 219 16.91 -14.84 7.51
N SER A 220 15.65 -15.33 7.54
CA SER A 220 15.22 -16.51 6.80
C SER A 220 14.53 -16.18 5.46
N GLY A 221 14.00 -14.98 5.29
CA GLY A 221 13.31 -14.55 4.05
C GLY A 221 14.22 -14.53 2.82
N MET A 222 15.51 -14.28 3.01
CA MET A 222 16.54 -14.27 1.96
C MET A 222 16.79 -15.64 1.30
N GLN A 223 16.63 -16.72 2.04
CA GLN A 223 17.04 -18.07 1.60
C GLN A 223 15.90 -18.86 0.93
N ALA A 224 14.74 -18.22 0.78
CA ALA A 224 13.48 -18.91 0.58
C ALA A 224 13.26 -19.61 -0.77
N ILE A 225 13.73 -19.03 -1.88
CA ILE A 225 13.35 -19.48 -3.23
C ILE A 225 14.55 -20.08 -3.99
N LEU A 226 15.71 -20.27 -3.35
CA LEU A 226 16.96 -20.59 -4.06
C LEU A 226 16.95 -21.96 -4.75
N ASP A 227 16.25 -22.97 -4.22
CA ASP A 227 16.22 -24.33 -4.77
C ASP A 227 14.79 -24.93 -4.73
N PRO A 228 14.25 -25.48 -5.84
CA PRO A 228 13.03 -26.27 -5.84
C PRO A 228 12.93 -27.32 -4.72
N ALA A 229 14.04 -27.93 -4.33
CA ALA A 229 14.06 -28.93 -3.24
C ALA A 229 13.76 -28.33 -1.85
N SER A 230 13.91 -27.01 -1.67
CA SER A 230 13.64 -26.31 -0.40
C SER A 230 12.30 -25.58 -0.35
N TRP A 231 11.50 -25.63 -1.43
CA TRP A 231 10.26 -24.84 -1.53
C TRP A 231 9.12 -25.34 -0.62
N THR A 232 9.09 -26.64 -0.27
CA THR A 232 7.91 -27.27 0.34
C THR A 232 7.38 -26.51 1.56
N LEU A 233 8.24 -26.18 2.52
CA LEU A 233 7.80 -25.49 3.74
C LEU A 233 7.22 -24.09 3.45
N GLN A 234 7.85 -23.36 2.53
CA GLN A 234 7.45 -21.99 2.20
C GLN A 234 6.19 -21.94 1.34
N VAL A 235 6.05 -22.88 0.41
CA VAL A 235 4.85 -23.05 -0.40
C VAL A 235 3.65 -23.33 0.51
N GLU A 236 3.79 -24.24 1.48
CA GLU A 236 2.72 -24.54 2.43
C GLU A 236 2.40 -23.34 3.34
N ALA A 237 3.40 -22.60 3.84
CA ALA A 237 3.17 -21.38 4.61
C ALA A 237 2.43 -20.31 3.80
N SER A 238 2.83 -20.09 2.54
CA SER A 238 2.16 -19.15 1.63
C SER A 238 0.72 -19.57 1.32
N ARG A 239 0.48 -20.87 1.10
CA ARG A 239 -0.88 -21.44 0.93
C ARG A 239 -1.72 -21.22 2.18
N ALA A 240 -1.17 -21.45 3.36
CA ALA A 240 -1.85 -21.27 4.65
C ALA A 240 -2.25 -19.80 4.86
N GLN A 241 -1.34 -18.86 4.62
CA GLN A 241 -1.62 -17.42 4.63
C GLN A 241 -2.77 -17.09 3.68
N ARG A 242 -2.65 -17.41 2.39
CA ARG A 242 -3.68 -17.07 1.39
C ARG A 242 -5.04 -17.69 1.72
N LYS A 243 -5.05 -18.92 2.23
CA LYS A 243 -6.27 -19.57 2.72
C LYS A 243 -6.92 -18.77 3.84
N ARG A 244 -6.14 -18.31 4.83
CA ARG A 244 -6.63 -17.49 5.95
C ARG A 244 -7.20 -16.17 5.45
N ILE A 245 -6.48 -15.47 4.58
CA ILE A 245 -6.93 -14.19 4.00
C ILE A 245 -8.23 -14.35 3.23
N PHE A 246 -8.34 -15.34 2.34
CA PHE A 246 -9.57 -15.58 1.58
C PHE A 246 -10.72 -16.01 2.48
N GLN A 247 -10.48 -16.81 3.52
CA GLN A 247 -11.50 -17.17 4.49
C GLN A 247 -12.03 -15.93 5.25
N LEU A 248 -11.16 -15.06 5.74
CA LEU A 248 -11.56 -13.83 6.43
C LEU A 248 -12.31 -12.89 5.50
N MET A 249 -11.77 -12.62 4.31
CA MET A 249 -12.38 -11.77 3.29
C MET A 249 -13.79 -12.24 2.93
N ASN A 250 -13.95 -13.53 2.59
CA ASN A 250 -15.24 -14.09 2.22
C ASN A 250 -16.22 -14.07 3.40
N SER A 251 -15.77 -14.42 4.61
CA SER A 251 -16.63 -14.41 5.80
C SER A 251 -17.17 -13.01 6.11
N ILE A 252 -16.35 -11.97 5.92
CA ILE A 252 -16.76 -10.57 6.11
C ILE A 252 -17.74 -10.14 5.01
N TRP A 253 -17.51 -10.57 3.76
CA TRP A 253 -18.39 -10.26 2.63
C TRP A 253 -19.71 -11.05 2.62
N GLU A 254 -19.84 -12.09 3.42
CA GLU A 254 -21.09 -12.83 3.65
C GLU A 254 -21.95 -12.19 4.76
N LEU A 255 -21.40 -11.26 5.55
CA LEU A 255 -22.17 -10.55 6.56
C LEU A 255 -23.27 -9.69 5.91
N GLU A 256 -24.41 -9.61 6.60
CA GLU A 256 -25.46 -8.65 6.29
C GLU A 256 -24.89 -7.22 6.31
N LYS A 257 -25.25 -6.40 5.30
CA LYS A 257 -24.77 -5.03 5.09
C LYS A 257 -23.31 -4.87 4.66
N SER A 258 -22.61 -5.98 4.35
CA SER A 258 -21.22 -5.91 3.87
C SER A 258 -21.08 -5.29 2.47
N ASP A 259 -22.16 -5.14 1.70
CA ASP A 259 -22.20 -4.45 0.41
C ASP A 259 -21.83 -2.96 0.53
N GLU A 260 -22.03 -2.36 1.71
CA GLU A 260 -21.67 -0.98 1.98
C GLU A 260 -20.17 -0.82 2.39
N LEU A 261 -19.49 -1.92 2.73
CA LEU A 261 -18.05 -1.94 3.01
C LEU A 261 -17.24 -2.03 1.70
N ARG A 262 -16.93 -0.86 1.12
CA ARG A 262 -16.19 -0.78 -0.16
C ARG A 262 -14.72 -1.15 -0.04
N TRP A 263 -14.07 -0.85 1.09
CA TRP A 263 -12.64 -1.09 1.30
C TRP A 263 -12.40 -1.94 2.54
N LEU A 264 -11.81 -3.11 2.35
CA LEU A 264 -11.35 -3.99 3.41
C LEU A 264 -9.83 -4.15 3.34
N PHE A 265 -9.11 -3.58 4.29
CA PHE A 265 -7.67 -3.76 4.43
C PHE A 265 -7.37 -4.87 5.44
N ILE A 266 -6.52 -5.82 5.08
CA ILE A 266 -6.08 -6.90 5.95
C ILE A 266 -4.56 -6.79 6.11
N THR A 267 -4.06 -6.76 7.35
CA THR A 267 -2.62 -6.71 7.65
C THR A 267 -2.29 -7.61 8.84
N ASP A 268 -1.01 -7.83 9.11
CA ASP A 268 -0.56 -8.61 10.27
C ASP A 268 -0.89 -7.91 11.60
N ASP A 269 -0.98 -8.68 12.67
CA ASP A 269 -1.20 -8.17 14.03
C ASP A 269 0.06 -7.65 14.75
N ASP A 270 1.14 -7.44 13.99
CA ASP A 270 2.34 -6.74 14.41
C ASP A 270 2.12 -5.22 14.54
N VAL A 271 1.01 -4.68 14.03
CA VAL A 271 0.49 -3.34 14.35
C VAL A 271 -0.67 -3.43 15.36
N LYS A 272 -0.65 -2.55 16.36
CA LYS A 272 -1.77 -2.37 17.30
C LYS A 272 -2.59 -1.18 16.85
N LEU A 273 -3.80 -1.39 16.35
CA LEU A 273 -4.56 -0.37 15.62
C LEU A 273 -4.95 0.84 16.49
N HIS A 274 -5.00 0.64 17.81
CA HIS A 274 -5.33 1.67 18.79
C HIS A 274 -4.12 2.36 19.42
N SER A 275 -2.88 2.00 19.07
CA SER A 275 -1.68 2.62 19.65
C SER A 275 -1.35 3.96 18.99
N ALA A 276 -0.58 4.79 19.71
CA ALA A 276 0.15 5.87 19.05
C ALA A 276 1.07 5.27 17.97
N GLY A 277 1.27 5.96 16.85
CA GLY A 277 2.10 5.47 15.74
C GLY A 277 1.41 4.50 14.77
N ALA A 278 0.23 3.96 15.12
CA ALA A 278 -0.47 2.96 14.31
C ALA A 278 -0.75 3.43 12.88
N LYS A 279 -1.16 4.69 12.70
CA LYS A 279 -1.46 5.27 11.38
C LYS A 279 -0.23 5.27 10.47
N GLN A 280 0.93 5.62 11.00
CA GLN A 280 2.16 5.66 10.23
C GLN A 280 2.63 4.24 9.87
N LYS A 281 2.57 3.31 10.82
CA LYS A 281 2.88 1.89 10.57
C LYS A 281 1.93 1.28 9.54
N LEU A 282 0.63 1.57 9.62
CA LEU A 282 -0.35 1.15 8.62
C LEU A 282 -0.01 1.72 7.25
N LEU A 283 0.33 3.00 7.15
CA LEU A 283 0.67 3.59 5.85
C LEU A 283 1.85 2.87 5.19
N TRP A 284 2.87 2.49 5.98
CA TRP A 284 3.96 1.64 5.50
C TRP A 284 3.47 0.26 5.09
N GLN A 285 2.76 -0.47 5.96
CA GLN A 285 2.30 -1.84 5.67
C GLN A 285 1.42 -1.90 4.42
N LEU A 286 0.39 -1.04 4.36
CA LEU A 286 -0.60 -1.03 3.28
C LEU A 286 0.02 -0.70 1.91
N THR A 287 1.15 -0.01 1.86
CA THR A 287 1.73 0.42 0.58
C THR A 287 3.03 -0.31 0.22
N VAL A 288 3.79 -0.78 1.21
CA VAL A 288 5.12 -1.40 1.02
C VAL A 288 5.03 -2.92 0.95
N ARG A 289 4.17 -3.58 1.75
CA ARG A 289 3.99 -5.04 1.67
C ARG A 289 3.14 -5.48 0.48
N PHE A 290 2.30 -4.57 0.02
CA PHE A 290 1.30 -4.78 -1.03
C PHE A 290 1.90 -4.79 -2.45
N ASP A 291 1.52 -5.77 -3.25
CA ASP A 291 1.68 -5.78 -4.70
C ASP A 291 0.31 -5.74 -5.40
N VAL A 292 0.17 -4.83 -6.36
CA VAL A 292 -1.13 -4.56 -7.02
C VAL A 292 -1.66 -5.79 -7.75
N GLY A 293 -0.78 -6.57 -8.40
CA GLY A 293 -1.19 -7.73 -9.20
C GLY A 293 -1.51 -8.97 -8.36
N ARG A 294 -0.89 -9.07 -7.18
CA ARG A 294 -1.03 -10.22 -6.27
C ARG A 294 -2.14 -10.06 -5.23
N ASP A 295 -2.27 -8.86 -4.66
CA ASP A 295 -2.92 -8.65 -3.35
C ASP A 295 -4.19 -7.79 -3.41
N LEU A 296 -4.56 -7.30 -4.59
CA LEU A 296 -5.79 -6.55 -4.81
C LEU A 296 -6.91 -7.51 -5.24
N HIS A 297 -7.85 -7.77 -4.33
CA HIS A 297 -8.95 -8.70 -4.53
C HIS A 297 -10.28 -7.97 -4.66
N PHE A 298 -11.16 -8.47 -5.50
CA PHE A 298 -12.47 -7.90 -5.74
C PHE A 298 -13.55 -8.94 -5.47
N ASP A 299 -14.72 -8.49 -5.08
CA ASP A 299 -15.91 -9.33 -5.13
C ASP A 299 -16.41 -9.50 -6.58
N SER A 300 -17.47 -10.28 -6.77
CA SER A 300 -17.92 -10.72 -8.10
C SER A 300 -18.33 -9.59 -9.04
N ASP A 301 -18.89 -8.51 -8.52
CA ASP A 301 -19.29 -7.33 -9.29
C ASP A 301 -18.28 -6.18 -9.22
N ARG A 302 -17.16 -6.39 -8.50
CA ARG A 302 -16.09 -5.42 -8.23
C ARG A 302 -16.55 -4.17 -7.48
N SER A 303 -17.69 -4.22 -6.80
CA SER A 303 -18.21 -3.13 -5.95
C SER A 303 -17.39 -2.94 -4.68
N ARG A 304 -16.68 -3.99 -4.25
CA ARG A 304 -15.84 -4.00 -3.06
C ARG A 304 -14.44 -4.47 -3.40
N VAL A 305 -13.48 -3.94 -2.65
CA VAL A 305 -12.07 -4.28 -2.78
C VAL A 305 -11.51 -4.72 -1.44
N CYS A 306 -10.80 -5.84 -1.45
CA CYS A 306 -9.97 -6.30 -0.36
C CYS A 306 -8.50 -6.08 -0.72
N TRP A 307 -7.79 -5.42 0.18
CA TRP A 307 -6.39 -5.04 0.07
C TRP A 307 -5.59 -5.87 1.07
N ASP A 308 -4.92 -6.91 0.58
CA ASP A 308 -4.05 -7.76 1.39
C ASP A 308 -2.68 -7.10 1.55
N ALA A 309 -2.39 -6.60 2.73
CA ALA A 309 -1.12 -6.00 3.09
C ALA A 309 -0.35 -6.87 4.10
N THR A 310 -0.72 -8.16 4.20
CA THR A 310 0.01 -9.07 5.07
C THR A 310 1.42 -9.33 4.56
N THR A 311 2.30 -9.71 5.47
CA THR A 311 3.70 -9.99 5.24
C THR A 311 3.90 -10.97 4.09
N PRO A 312 4.51 -10.58 2.95
CA PRO A 312 4.61 -11.48 1.81
C PRO A 312 5.45 -12.72 2.14
N ILE A 313 4.86 -13.90 2.04
CA ILE A 313 5.60 -15.17 2.18
C ILE A 313 6.15 -15.57 0.79
N PRO A 314 7.48 -15.69 0.63
CA PRO A 314 8.10 -16.06 -0.63
C PRO A 314 7.49 -17.30 -1.27
N HIS A 315 7.25 -17.24 -2.57
CA HIS A 315 6.59 -18.31 -3.31
C HIS A 315 7.06 -18.28 -4.78
N PRO A 316 7.46 -19.42 -5.37
CA PRO A 316 8.00 -19.47 -6.74
C PRO A 316 6.95 -19.17 -7.82
N GLY A 317 5.67 -19.26 -7.47
CA GLY A 317 4.52 -19.04 -8.34
C GLY A 317 4.08 -20.32 -9.05
N ARG A 318 2.81 -20.37 -9.46
CA ARG A 318 2.19 -21.58 -10.03
C ARG A 318 2.93 -22.14 -11.25
N LYS A 319 3.43 -21.26 -12.13
CA LYS A 319 4.18 -21.67 -13.34
C LYS A 319 5.48 -22.38 -12.98
N ALA A 320 6.19 -21.92 -11.96
CA ALA A 320 7.45 -22.51 -11.52
C ALA A 320 7.22 -23.88 -10.85
N LEU A 321 6.19 -24.01 -10.00
CA LEU A 321 5.80 -25.29 -9.42
C LEU A 321 5.48 -26.34 -10.50
N MET A 322 4.65 -25.96 -11.48
CA MET A 322 4.30 -26.83 -12.60
C MET A 322 5.54 -27.25 -13.41
N SER A 323 6.46 -26.32 -13.66
CA SER A 323 7.70 -26.61 -14.41
C SER A 323 8.65 -27.52 -13.64
N ALA A 324 8.63 -27.46 -12.29
CA ALA A 324 9.41 -28.31 -11.41
C ALA A 324 8.73 -29.67 -11.08
N GLY A 325 7.55 -29.95 -11.66
CA GLY A 325 6.79 -31.17 -11.36
C GLY A 325 6.22 -31.22 -9.93
N GLN A 326 6.10 -30.07 -9.26
CA GLN A 326 5.52 -29.96 -7.92
C GLN A 326 4.00 -29.92 -8.00
N GLU A 327 3.33 -30.35 -6.93
CA GLU A 327 1.86 -30.28 -6.83
C GLU A 327 1.39 -28.82 -6.79
N ILE A 328 0.35 -28.52 -7.58
CA ILE A 328 -0.26 -27.19 -7.64
C ILE A 328 -1.61 -27.16 -6.92
N SER A 329 -1.92 -26.01 -6.34
CA SER A 329 -3.15 -25.70 -5.62
C SER A 329 -3.81 -24.44 -6.15
N ALA A 330 -5.12 -24.31 -5.97
CA ALA A 330 -5.85 -23.07 -6.24
C ALA A 330 -5.34 -21.90 -5.37
N LEU A 331 -4.73 -22.20 -4.22
CA LEU A 331 -4.13 -21.22 -3.31
C LEU A 331 -2.79 -20.67 -3.81
N ASP A 332 -2.12 -21.35 -4.75
CA ASP A 332 -0.83 -20.88 -5.26
C ASP A 332 -1.02 -19.55 -6.00
N PRO A 333 -0.20 -18.52 -5.70
CA PRO A 333 -0.25 -17.27 -6.43
C PRO A 333 0.12 -17.49 -7.90
N ILE A 334 -0.55 -16.74 -8.77
CA ILE A 334 -0.34 -16.78 -10.23
C ILE A 334 1.08 -16.33 -10.56
N ILE A 335 1.50 -15.24 -9.92
CA ILE A 335 2.82 -14.62 -10.04
C ILE A 335 3.69 -14.99 -8.82
N PRO A 336 5.03 -14.97 -8.94
CA PRO A 336 5.91 -15.23 -7.81
C PRO A 336 5.82 -14.15 -6.72
N ILE A 337 6.24 -14.51 -5.52
CA ILE A 337 6.48 -13.62 -4.38
C ILE A 337 7.97 -13.70 -4.09
N ARG A 338 8.70 -12.60 -4.24
CA ARG A 338 10.17 -12.59 -4.11
C ARG A 338 10.61 -12.80 -2.65
N SER A 339 11.82 -13.34 -2.51
CA SER A 339 12.56 -13.29 -1.25
C SER A 339 12.82 -11.85 -0.84
N TRP A 340 12.78 -11.62 0.47
CA TRP A 340 13.02 -10.31 1.03
C TRP A 340 14.52 -9.99 0.92
N PRO A 341 14.91 -8.75 0.58
CA PRO A 341 16.31 -8.36 0.65
C PRO A 341 16.79 -8.49 2.09
N ALA A 342 18.10 -8.75 2.26
CA ALA A 342 18.70 -8.82 3.57
C ALA A 342 18.48 -7.47 4.27
N ILE A 343 17.75 -7.49 5.38
CA ILE A 343 17.88 -6.42 6.35
C ILE A 343 19.29 -6.56 6.89
N THR A 344 20.06 -5.46 6.90
CA THR A 344 21.43 -5.44 7.41
C THR A 344 21.42 -5.75 8.90
N ILE A 345 21.43 -7.04 9.25
CA ILE A 345 21.47 -7.53 10.62
C ILE A 345 22.93 -7.86 10.91
N HIS A 346 23.50 -7.16 11.87
CA HIS A 346 24.82 -7.50 12.40
C HIS A 346 24.75 -8.89 13.06
N ASP A 347 25.72 -9.74 12.77
CA ASP A 347 25.87 -10.99 13.48
C ASP A 347 26.17 -10.75 14.97
N GLN A 348 26.00 -11.78 15.80
CA GLN A 348 26.20 -11.67 17.25
C GLN A 348 27.63 -11.26 17.61
N GLU A 349 28.62 -11.64 16.79
CA GLU A 349 30.01 -11.24 16.99
C GLU A 349 30.20 -9.74 16.78
N THR A 350 29.61 -9.18 15.72
CA THR A 350 29.62 -7.76 15.41
C THR A 350 28.87 -6.97 16.48
N LEU A 351 27.70 -7.44 16.92
CA LEU A 351 26.95 -6.83 18.02
C LEU A 351 27.79 -6.80 19.30
N ALA A 352 28.44 -7.90 19.66
CA ALA A 352 29.33 -7.95 20.83
C ALA A 352 30.52 -6.98 20.70
N LYS A 353 31.13 -6.87 19.51
CA LYS A 353 32.20 -5.89 19.24
C LYS A 353 31.70 -4.45 19.41
N VAL A 354 30.53 -4.12 18.86
CA VAL A 354 29.92 -2.79 19.00
C VAL A 354 29.63 -2.47 20.47
N THR A 355 29.04 -3.41 21.22
CA THR A 355 28.77 -3.23 22.66
C THR A 355 30.05 -3.03 23.46
N ASN A 356 31.11 -3.81 23.17
CA ASN A 356 32.39 -3.67 23.84
C ASN A 356 33.06 -2.32 23.53
N MET A 357 33.05 -1.88 22.27
CA MET A 357 33.58 -0.57 21.87
C MET A 357 32.79 0.59 22.47
N ALA A 358 31.46 0.48 22.58
CA ALA A 358 30.65 1.50 23.24
C ALA A 358 31.09 1.75 24.69
N GLY A 359 31.57 0.72 25.40
CA GLY A 359 32.15 0.87 26.74
C GLY A 359 33.55 1.52 26.77
N TYR A 360 34.32 1.44 25.68
CA TYR A 360 35.58 2.19 25.56
C TYR A 360 35.34 3.67 25.27
N ASP A 361 34.27 3.99 24.55
CA ASP A 361 33.88 5.35 24.17
C ASP A 361 33.06 6.08 25.25
N GLY A 362 32.86 5.47 26.43
CA GLY A 362 32.12 6.06 27.55
C GLY A 362 30.58 6.03 27.38
N TYR A 363 30.07 5.17 26.50
CA TYR A 363 28.64 4.98 26.25
C TYR A 363 28.07 3.75 26.97
N GLU A 364 28.77 3.13 27.92
CA GLU A 364 28.31 1.92 28.62
C GLU A 364 26.97 2.08 29.37
N GLN A 365 26.62 3.30 29.77
CA GLN A 365 25.35 3.60 30.44
C GLN A 365 24.22 3.96 29.47
N ARG A 366 24.50 4.04 28.17
CA ARG A 366 23.52 4.44 27.17
C ARG A 366 22.69 3.23 26.76
N THR A 367 21.43 3.20 27.17
CA THR A 367 20.47 2.22 26.68
C THR A 367 20.12 2.53 25.23
N TRP A 368 20.59 1.71 24.31
CA TRP A 368 20.20 1.78 22.90
C TRP A 368 18.78 1.21 22.74
N GLN A 369 17.91 1.96 22.08
CA GLN A 369 16.60 1.46 21.70
C GLN A 369 16.78 0.28 20.72
N PRO A 370 15.95 -0.78 20.79
CA PRO A 370 16.02 -1.87 19.83
C PRO A 370 15.93 -1.35 18.40
N ASN A 371 16.87 -1.78 17.56
CA ASN A 371 17.03 -1.42 16.15
C ASN A 371 15.89 -1.91 15.22
N VAL A 372 14.85 -2.53 15.77
CA VAL A 372 13.82 -3.26 15.00
C VAL A 372 12.39 -2.76 15.28
N SER A 373 12.17 -1.88 16.26
CA SER A 373 10.82 -1.65 16.81
C SER A 373 10.42 -0.18 16.99
N GLY A 374 10.97 0.74 16.20
CA GLY A 374 10.69 2.18 16.33
C GLY A 374 9.29 2.65 15.86
N TRP A 375 8.27 1.80 15.85
CA TRP A 375 6.88 2.17 15.55
C TRP A 375 5.96 1.98 16.74
#